data_AF-A0A8I6SRI2-F1
#
_entry.id   AF-A0A8I6SRI2-F1
#
_cell.length_a   1.000
_cell.length_b   1.000
_cell.length_c   1.000
_cell.angle_alpha   90.00
_cell.angle_beta   90.00
_cell.angle_gamma   90.00
#
_symmetry.space_group_name_H-M   'P 1'
#
loop_
_entity.id
_entity.type
_entity.pdbx_description
1 polymer ?
#
loop_
_entity_poly.entity_id
_entity_poly.type
_entity_poly.pdbx_seq_one_letter_code
_entity_poly.pdbx_strand_id
1 'polypeptide(L)'
;MLPPSEDGLTAEEVIFMRRNECNIQENLTDGFGCPKEFDGWTCINATSPGAVIHVPCPYFIFGFDPKRLGHRTCLEDGTWFRHPDSNKTWTNYTTCVDTDDLKVYCHCNRD
;
A
#
# COMPACT_ATOMS: atom_id res chain seq x y z
N MET A 1 -3.86 -14.84 -17.97
CA MET A 1 -2.42 -14.97 -18.29
C MET A 1 -1.69 -13.87 -17.53
N LEU A 2 -1.12 -14.21 -16.37
CA LEU A 2 -0.09 -13.37 -15.76
C LEU A 2 1.25 -13.87 -16.29
N PRO A 3 2.17 -12.98 -16.70
CA PRO A 3 3.47 -13.43 -17.18
C PRO A 3 4.21 -14.15 -16.04
N PRO A 4 4.83 -15.30 -16.31
CA PRO A 4 5.69 -15.97 -15.37
C PRO A 4 6.99 -15.17 -15.24
N SER A 5 7.40 -14.92 -13.99
CA SER A 5 8.78 -14.61 -13.58
C SER A 5 9.51 -13.51 -14.36
N GLU A 6 9.22 -12.25 -14.07
CA GLU A 6 10.26 -11.21 -14.27
C GLU A 6 11.05 -10.88 -13.00
N ASP A 7 10.84 -11.62 -11.89
CA ASP A 7 11.80 -11.59 -10.76
C ASP A 7 11.87 -12.86 -9.88
N GLY A 8 10.98 -13.86 -10.03
CA GLY A 8 11.09 -15.15 -9.31
C GLY A 8 11.01 -15.10 -7.77
N LEU A 9 10.72 -13.93 -7.20
CA LEU A 9 10.68 -13.71 -5.76
C LEU A 9 9.29 -13.99 -5.17
N THR A 10 9.28 -14.54 -3.98
CA THR A 10 8.09 -14.70 -3.14
C THR A 10 7.61 -13.36 -2.59
N ALA A 11 6.32 -13.27 -2.21
CA ALA A 11 5.78 -12.08 -1.57
C ALA A 11 6.56 -11.70 -0.29
N GLU A 12 7.05 -12.69 0.47
CA GLU A 12 7.85 -12.46 1.67
C GLU A 12 9.20 -11.82 1.35
N GLU A 13 9.88 -12.28 0.30
CA GLU A 13 11.15 -11.68 -0.15
C GLU A 13 10.94 -10.25 -0.64
N VAL A 14 9.86 -9.98 -1.38
CA VAL A 14 9.53 -8.61 -1.82
C VAL A 14 9.24 -7.70 -0.62
N ILE A 15 8.47 -8.18 0.36
CA ILE A 15 8.18 -7.45 1.61
C ILE A 15 9.48 -7.17 2.38
N PHE A 16 10.38 -8.15 2.46
CA PHE A 16 11.67 -8.01 3.14
C PHE A 16 12.54 -6.94 2.47
N MET A 17 12.66 -6.97 1.14
CA MET A 17 13.42 -5.97 0.39
C MET A 17 12.84 -4.56 0.57
N ARG A 18 11.52 -4.40 0.40
CA ARG A 18 10.84 -3.10 0.58
C ARG A 18 11.01 -2.54 1.99
N ARG A 19 10.98 -3.40 3.02
CA ARG A 19 11.24 -2.99 4.39
C ARG A 19 12.67 -2.47 4.56
N ASN A 20 13.65 -3.19 4.00
CA ASN A 20 15.04 -2.76 4.08
C ASN A 20 15.27 -1.43 3.36
N GLU A 21 14.74 -1.27 2.16
CA GLU A 21 14.78 0.00 1.42
C GLU A 21 14.14 1.14 2.21
N CYS A 22 12.98 0.88 2.83
CA CYS A 22 12.30 1.87 3.67
C CYS A 22 13.17 2.33 4.84
N ASN A 23 14.00 1.45 5.41
CA ASN A 23 14.87 1.79 6.53
C ASN A 23 16.11 2.62 6.12
N ILE A 24 16.56 2.52 4.87
CA ILE A 24 17.81 3.14 4.40
C ILE A 24 17.62 4.61 4.01
N GLN A 25 16.41 5.02 3.61
CA GLN A 25 16.14 6.40 3.18
C GLN A 25 15.99 7.34 4.40
N GLU A 26 17.07 7.97 4.89
CA GLU A 26 16.97 8.87 6.06
C GLU A 26 15.98 10.04 5.90
N ASN A 27 15.39 10.42 7.04
CA ASN A 27 14.25 11.31 7.24
C ASN A 27 14.39 12.67 6.55
N LEU A 28 13.57 12.91 5.52
CA LEU A 28 13.26 14.26 5.04
C LEU A 28 11.92 14.73 5.62
N THR A 29 11.81 14.86 6.94
CA THR A 29 10.92 15.84 7.60
C THR A 29 11.28 15.89 9.08
N ASP A 30 12.09 16.87 9.44
CA ASP A 30 12.27 17.27 10.82
C ASP A 30 10.98 17.94 11.31
N GLY A 31 10.21 17.25 12.15
CA GLY A 31 9.46 17.87 13.24
C GLY A 31 8.05 18.40 13.04
N PHE A 32 7.40 18.34 11.87
CA PHE A 32 6.04 18.92 11.72
C PHE A 32 5.07 18.14 10.82
N GLY A 33 5.08 16.80 10.87
CA GLY A 33 4.19 15.98 10.05
C GLY A 33 4.18 14.50 10.46
N CYS A 34 3.40 13.71 9.73
CA CYS A 34 3.34 12.28 9.97
C CYS A 34 4.66 11.63 9.55
N PRO A 35 5.26 10.79 10.41
CA PRO A 35 6.57 10.22 10.16
C PRO A 35 6.51 9.16 9.07
N LYS A 36 7.63 8.96 8.37
CA LYS A 36 7.78 7.84 7.46
C LYS A 36 7.61 6.53 8.22
N GLU A 37 6.79 5.61 7.71
CA GLU A 37 6.59 4.29 8.31
C GLU A 37 6.37 3.20 7.26
N PHE A 38 6.80 1.97 7.58
CA PHE A 38 6.50 0.80 6.76
C PHE A 38 5.19 0.15 7.24
N ASP A 39 4.19 0.11 6.37
CA ASP A 39 2.83 -0.34 6.75
C ASP A 39 2.63 -1.87 6.72
N GLY A 40 3.66 -2.61 6.32
CA GLY A 40 3.63 -4.05 6.10
C GLY A 40 3.86 -4.44 4.64
N TRP A 41 3.49 -3.57 3.69
CA TRP A 41 3.66 -3.81 2.25
C TRP A 41 4.37 -2.68 1.52
N THR A 42 4.23 -1.45 2.01
CA THR A 42 4.67 -0.23 1.34
C THR A 42 5.35 0.69 2.35
N CYS A 43 6.45 1.32 1.92
CA CYS A 43 7.05 2.41 2.66
C CYS A 43 6.23 3.69 2.44
N ILE A 44 5.62 4.20 3.50
CA ILE A 44 4.87 5.44 3.45
C ILE A 44 5.81 6.59 3.79
N ASN A 45 5.99 7.49 2.84
CA ASN A 45 6.83 8.67 3.05
C ASN A 45 6.22 9.61 4.09
N ALA A 46 7.09 10.37 4.76
CA ALA A 46 6.64 11.41 5.65
C ALA A 46 5.74 12.41 4.91
N THR A 47 4.69 12.87 5.58
CA THR A 47 3.60 13.61 4.96
C THR A 47 3.19 14.78 5.85
N SER A 48 2.93 15.94 5.24
CA SER A 48 2.49 17.13 5.97
C SER A 48 1.14 16.93 6.67
N PRO A 49 0.89 17.57 7.83
CA PRO A 49 -0.38 17.52 8.53
C PRO A 49 -1.54 17.94 7.65
N GLY A 50 -2.66 17.23 7.75
CA GLY A 50 -3.86 17.46 6.94
C GLY A 50 -3.75 16.99 5.48
N ALA A 51 -2.61 16.45 5.04
CA ALA A 51 -2.44 15.95 3.68
C ALA A 51 -2.78 14.44 3.55
N VAL A 52 -3.09 14.03 2.32
CA VAL A 52 -3.30 12.63 1.94
C VAL A 52 -2.20 12.21 0.99
N ILE A 53 -1.45 11.17 1.36
CA ILE A 53 -0.45 10.55 0.49
C ILE A 53 -1.08 9.40 -0.28
N HIS A 54 -0.72 9.30 -1.56
CA HIS A 54 -1.12 8.20 -2.43
C HIS A 54 0.08 7.32 -2.72
N VAL A 55 -0.13 6.00 -2.69
CA VAL A 55 0.93 5.02 -2.90
C VAL A 55 0.50 3.95 -3.90
N PRO A 56 1.42 3.45 -4.74
CA PRO A 56 1.09 2.42 -5.72
C PRO A 56 0.62 1.14 -5.01
N CYS A 57 -0.40 0.50 -5.59
CA CYS A 57 -0.87 -0.78 -5.09
C CYS A 57 0.24 -1.86 -5.22
N PRO A 58 0.49 -2.65 -4.17
CA PRO A 58 1.48 -3.73 -4.22
C PRO A 58 1.18 -4.78 -5.29
N TYR A 59 2.08 -4.93 -6.28
CA TYR A 59 1.91 -5.88 -7.39
C TYR A 59 1.94 -7.36 -6.96
N PHE A 60 2.54 -7.66 -5.80
CA PHE A 60 2.70 -9.02 -5.28
C PHE A 60 1.48 -9.51 -4.49
N ILE A 61 0.48 -8.65 -4.28
CA ILE A 61 -0.79 -9.03 -3.65
C ILE A 61 -1.73 -9.52 -4.74
N PHE A 62 -2.20 -10.76 -4.61
CA PHE A 62 -3.11 -11.35 -5.58
C PHE A 62 -4.42 -10.54 -5.67
N GLY A 63 -4.84 -10.23 -6.89
CA GLY A 63 -6.05 -9.45 -7.16
C GLY A 63 -5.90 -7.94 -7.01
N PHE A 64 -4.68 -7.43 -6.79
CA PHE A 64 -4.41 -5.99 -6.84
C PHE A 64 -3.99 -5.55 -8.24
N ASP A 65 -4.53 -4.42 -8.70
CA ASP A 65 -4.07 -3.74 -9.91
C ASP A 65 -2.98 -2.72 -9.54
N PRO A 66 -1.70 -2.94 -9.92
CA PRO A 66 -0.60 -2.04 -9.60
C PRO A 66 -0.71 -0.65 -10.23
N LYS A 67 -1.63 -0.45 -11.19
CA LYS A 67 -1.93 0.88 -11.77
C LYS A 67 -2.81 1.73 -10.88
N ARG A 68 -3.44 1.14 -9.87
CA ARG A 68 -4.27 1.85 -8.91
C ARG A 68 -3.43 2.35 -7.74
N LEU A 69 -4.02 3.25 -6.96
CA LEU A 69 -3.37 3.87 -5.81
C LEU A 69 -4.18 3.58 -4.55
N GLY A 70 -3.49 3.13 -3.50
CA GLY A 70 -3.97 3.24 -2.13
C GLY A 70 -3.71 4.64 -1.58
N HIS A 71 -4.32 4.98 -0.45
CA HIS A 71 -4.10 6.27 0.20
C HIS A 71 -3.96 6.15 1.71
N ARG A 72 -3.20 7.08 2.31
CA ARG A 72 -3.07 7.23 3.75
C ARG A 72 -3.24 8.69 4.14
N THR A 73 -4.00 8.94 5.20
CA THR A 73 -4.30 10.30 5.66
C THR A 73 -3.41 10.67 6.83
N CYS A 74 -2.69 11.78 6.70
CA CYS A 74 -2.02 12.45 7.80
C CYS A 74 -2.97 13.48 8.42
N LEU A 75 -3.23 13.35 9.72
CA LEU A 75 -4.12 14.26 10.45
C LEU A 75 -3.43 15.60 10.74
N GLU A 76 -4.21 16.61 11.09
CA GLU A 76 -3.69 17.97 11.38
C GLU A 76 -2.78 18.01 12.61
N ASP A 77 -2.90 17.04 13.51
CA ASP A 77 -2.04 16.89 14.69
C ASP A 77 -0.68 16.21 14.37
N GLY A 78 -0.43 15.90 13.10
CA GLY A 78 0.79 15.23 12.65
C GLY A 78 0.80 13.73 12.93
N THR A 79 -0.36 13.11 13.21
CA THR A 79 -0.47 11.66 13.40
C THR A 79 -1.17 10.97 12.23
N TRP A 80 -0.80 9.72 11.97
CA TRP A 80 -1.46 8.91 10.96
C TRP A 80 -2.87 8.52 11.39
N PHE A 81 -3.82 8.60 10.45
CA PHE A 81 -5.16 8.08 10.65
C PHE A 81 -5.13 6.63 11.15
N ARG A 82 -5.95 6.35 12.16
CA ARG A 82 -6.10 5.02 12.75
C ARG A 82 -7.44 4.43 12.39
N HIS A 83 -7.45 3.17 11.97
CA HIS A 83 -8.69 2.46 11.64
C HIS A 83 -9.57 2.33 12.90
N PRO A 84 -10.88 2.66 12.82
CA PRO A 84 -11.75 2.74 14.00
C PRO A 84 -11.82 1.43 14.79
N ASP A 85 -11.86 0.29 14.09
CA ASP A 85 -12.03 -1.01 14.74
C ASP A 85 -10.74 -1.59 15.33
N SER A 86 -9.58 -1.33 14.71
CA SER A 86 -8.30 -1.93 15.13
C SER A 86 -7.40 -0.97 15.90
N ASN A 87 -7.71 0.32 15.87
CA ASN A 87 -6.92 1.42 16.42
C ASN A 87 -5.45 1.44 15.97
N LYS A 88 -5.15 0.80 14.83
CA LYS A 88 -3.84 0.79 14.20
C LYS A 88 -3.80 1.80 13.07
N THR A 89 -2.62 2.37 12.83
CA THR A 89 -2.39 3.25 11.69
C THR A 89 -2.66 2.47 10.39
N TRP A 90 -3.34 3.08 9.42
CA TRP A 90 -3.93 2.33 8.31
C TRP A 90 -3.78 3.01 6.96
N THR A 91 -3.29 2.26 5.97
CA THR A 91 -3.36 2.62 4.54
C THR A 91 -4.60 2.00 3.93
N ASN A 92 -5.41 2.81 3.26
CA ASN A 92 -6.57 2.36 2.52
C ASN A 92 -6.17 1.78 1.17
N TYR A 93 -6.28 0.46 1.03
CA TYR A 93 -6.05 -0.27 -0.23
C TYR A 93 -7.35 -0.76 -0.89
N THR A 94 -8.53 -0.27 -0.47
CA THR A 94 -9.83 -0.72 -1.03
C THR A 94 -9.94 -0.45 -2.53
N THR A 95 -9.29 0.60 -3.01
CA THR A 95 -9.19 0.97 -4.42
C THR A 95 -8.30 0.04 -5.24
N CYS A 96 -7.42 -0.73 -4.60
CA CYS A 96 -6.45 -1.59 -5.30
C CYS A 96 -7.06 -2.85 -5.89
N VAL A 97 -8.22 -3.26 -5.41
CA VAL A 97 -8.88 -4.48 -5.86
C VAL A 97 -9.21 -4.36 -7.36
N ASP A 98 -8.71 -5.29 -8.15
CA ASP A 98 -9.05 -5.42 -9.56
C ASP A 98 -10.46 -6.01 -9.70
N THR A 99 -11.42 -5.09 -9.68
CA THR A 99 -12.84 -5.42 -9.87
C THR A 99 -13.17 -5.91 -11.27
N ASP A 100 -12.31 -5.67 -12.25
CA ASP A 100 -12.56 -6.08 -13.63
C ASP A 100 -12.16 -7.55 -13.83
N ASP A 101 -11.07 -8.00 -13.21
CA ASP A 101 -10.75 -9.43 -13.08
C ASP A 101 -11.82 -10.20 -12.27
N LEU A 102 -12.34 -9.61 -11.19
CA LEU A 102 -13.42 -10.21 -10.39
C LEU A 102 -14.73 -10.41 -11.17
N LYS A 103 -15.01 -9.56 -12.18
CA LYS A 103 -16.19 -9.72 -13.05
C LYS A 103 -16.03 -10.89 -14.02
N VAL A 104 -14.81 -11.20 -14.44
CA VAL A 104 -14.54 -12.33 -15.35
C VAL A 104 -14.74 -13.67 -14.65
N TYR A 105 -14.39 -13.77 -13.35
CA TYR A 105 -14.58 -15.01 -12.57
C TYR A 105 -16.06 -15.40 -12.32
N CYS A 106 -17.00 -14.45 -12.36
CA CYS A 106 -18.43 -14.75 -12.19
C CYS A 106 -19.14 -15.17 -13.49
N HIS A 107 -18.45 -15.28 -14.63
CA HIS A 107 -19.02 -15.73 -15.90
C HIS A 107 -18.81 -17.22 -16.20
N CYS A 108 -18.64 -18.06 -15.17
CA CYS A 108 -18.49 -19.51 -15.32
C CYS A 108 -19.70 -20.33 -14.81
N ASN A 109 -20.95 -19.83 -14.92
CA ASN A 109 -22.15 -20.66 -14.74
C ASN A 109 -23.38 -20.01 -15.42
N ARG A 110 -23.36 -19.95 -16.75
CA ARG A 110 -24.61 -19.83 -17.52
C ARG A 110 -24.50 -20.72 -18.75
N ASP A 111 -24.46 -22.03 -18.49
CA ASP A 111 -24.96 -23.03 -19.44
C ASP A 111 -26.46 -22.81 -19.69
#